data_AF-X1V525-F1
#
_entry.id   AF-X1V525-F1
#
_cell.length_a   1.000
_cell.length_b   1.000
_cell.length_c   1.000
_cell.angle_alpha   90.00
_cell.angle_beta   90.00
_cell.angle_gamma   90.00
#
_symmetry.space_group_name_H-M   'P 1'
#
loop_
_entity.id
_entity.type
_entity.pdbx_description
1 polymer ?
#
loop_
_entity_poly.entity_id
_entity_poly.type
_entity_poly.pdbx_seq_one_letter_code
_entity_poly.pdbx_strand_id
1 'polypeptide(L)'
;MKKIAIISGKGGVGKTSLIASLVSLAQKDPEFNVITLDCDVDAPNLALILPPKPEEDILTHDTFTTKKARFLEEKCVNCKQCYDEHFCEFNALDWDESNNIPIINYLACEGCGACKVL
;
A
#
# COMPACT_ATOMS: atom_id res chain seq x y z
N MET A 1 7.45 -1.71 26.01
CA MET A 1 7.97 -1.65 24.62
C MET A 1 7.90 -0.19 24.16
N LYS A 2 9.02 0.41 23.72
CA LYS A 2 9.05 1.78 23.20
C LYS A 2 8.90 1.77 21.67
N LYS A 3 8.21 2.75 21.11
CA LYS A 3 8.06 2.94 19.66
C LYS A 3 8.63 4.30 19.29
N ILE A 4 9.48 4.34 18.27
CA ILE A 4 10.09 5.57 17.77
C ILE A 4 9.79 5.63 16.27
N ALA A 5 9.16 6.72 15.84
CA ALA A 5 8.89 6.99 14.43
C ALA A 5 9.83 8.11 13.96
N ILE A 6 10.52 7.88 12.85
CA ILE A 6 11.38 8.88 12.21
C ILE A 6 10.69 9.32 10.93
N ILE A 7 10.21 10.56 10.93
CA ILE A 7 9.42 11.14 9.84
C ILE A 7 10.14 12.36 9.25
N SER A 8 9.90 12.64 7.97
CA SER A 8 10.31 13.91 7.35
C SER A 8 9.40 14.26 6.18
N GLY A 9 9.30 15.55 5.87
CA GLY A 9 8.45 16.06 4.79
C GLY A 9 9.08 16.05 3.39
N LYS A 10 10.30 15.52 3.20
CA LYS A 10 10.98 15.47 1.90
C LYS A 10 11.71 14.14 1.70
N GLY A 11 11.70 13.64 0.46
CA GLY A 11 12.54 12.53 0.02
C GLY A 11 14.02 12.90 0.05
N GLY A 12 14.91 11.92 0.27
CA GLY A 12 16.37 12.12 0.18
C GLY A 12 17.05 12.81 1.37
N VAL A 13 16.34 13.17 2.44
CA VAL A 13 16.95 13.85 3.61
C VAL A 13 17.74 12.92 4.55
N GLY A 14 17.99 11.66 4.16
CA GLY A 14 18.78 10.72 4.96
C GLY A 14 18.05 9.98 6.07
N LYS A 15 16.70 9.93 6.06
CA LYS A 15 15.90 9.18 7.05
C LYS A 15 16.38 7.72 7.18
N THR A 16 16.49 7.02 6.05
CA THR A 16 16.88 5.62 5.99
C THR A 16 18.29 5.40 6.54
N SER A 17 19.25 6.27 6.19
CA SER A 17 20.63 6.21 6.69
C SER A 17 20.71 6.43 8.21
N LEU A 18 19.92 7.37 8.74
CA LEU A 18 19.84 7.61 10.18
C LEU A 18 19.25 6.39 10.90
N ILE A 19 18.15 5.83 10.41
CA ILE A 19 17.52 4.63 10.98
C ILE A 19 18.51 3.47 10.97
N ALA A 20 19.16 3.18 9.85
CA ALA A 20 20.13 2.09 9.74
C ALA A 20 21.28 2.23 10.75
N SER A 21 21.78 3.46 10.96
CA SER A 21 22.84 3.73 11.94
C SER A 21 22.38 3.45 13.38
N LEU A 22 21.15 3.88 13.74
CA LEU A 22 20.57 3.63 15.06
C LEU A 22 20.36 2.13 15.30
N VAL A 23 19.84 1.42 14.31
CA VAL A 23 19.62 -0.03 14.37
C VAL A 23 20.94 -0.77 14.53
N SER A 24 21.96 -0.41 13.75
CA SER A 24 23.29 -1.02 13.85
C SER A 24 23.93 -0.84 15.23
N LEU A 25 23.73 0.31 15.87
CA LEU A 25 24.20 0.56 17.24
C LEU A 25 23.41 -0.26 18.27
N ALA A 26 22.08 -0.25 18.16
CA ALA A 26 21.23 -0.96 19.10
C ALA A 26 21.41 -2.47 19.04
N GLN A 27 21.68 -3.05 17.86
CA GLN A 27 21.97 -4.49 17.70
C GLN A 27 23.27 -4.95 18.38
N LYS A 28 24.19 -4.03 18.72
CA LYS A 28 25.43 -4.37 19.45
C LYS A 28 25.22 -4.57 20.94
N ASP A 29 24.09 -4.09 21.46
CA ASP A 29 23.77 -4.16 22.88
C ASP A 29 22.66 -5.22 23.09
N PRO A 30 22.95 -6.33 23.78
CA PRO A 30 21.99 -7.41 23.98
C PRO A 30 20.78 -7.00 24.84
N GLU A 31 20.83 -5.87 25.55
CA GLU A 31 19.65 -5.35 26.26
C GLU A 31 18.58 -4.81 25.31
N PHE A 32 18.93 -4.52 24.05
CA PHE A 32 18.01 -4.00 23.04
C PHE A 32 17.56 -5.07 22.05
N ASN A 33 16.31 -5.51 22.21
CA ASN A 33 15.61 -6.26 21.16
C ASN A 33 14.92 -5.28 20.20
N VAL A 34 15.45 -5.15 18.98
CA VAL A 34 15.03 -4.15 17.99
C VAL A 34 14.19 -4.79 16.89
N ILE A 35 13.02 -4.20 16.62
CA ILE A 35 12.20 -4.47 15.44
C ILE A 35 12.19 -3.23 14.58
N THR A 36 12.46 -3.38 13.29
CA THR A 36 12.47 -2.30 12.30
C THR A 36 11.31 -2.45 11.33
N LEU A 37 10.76 -1.32 10.90
CA LEU A 37 9.69 -1.24 9.91
C LEU A 37 10.07 -0.12 8.94
N ASP A 38 10.15 -0.45 7.65
CA ASP A 38 10.25 0.55 6.59
C ASP A 38 8.84 0.80 6.05
N CYS A 39 8.31 1.99 6.31
CA CYS A 39 6.95 2.38 5.94
C CYS A 39 6.95 3.32 4.71
N ASP A 40 8.05 3.39 3.97
CA ASP A 40 8.09 4.06 2.67
C ASP A 40 7.43 3.16 1.62
N VAL A 41 6.28 3.58 1.11
CA VAL A 41 5.50 2.81 0.11
C VAL A 41 6.19 2.84 -1.26
N ASP A 42 6.84 3.96 -1.59
CA ASP A 42 7.40 4.19 -2.92
C ASP A 42 8.80 3.56 -3.06
N ALA A 43 9.60 3.60 -1.98
CA ALA A 43 10.99 3.16 -2.02
C ALA A 43 11.50 2.62 -0.66
N PRO A 44 11.01 1.45 -0.20
CA PRO A 44 11.48 0.82 1.03
C PRO A 44 12.92 0.30 0.84
N ASN A 45 13.90 1.01 1.38
CA ASN A 45 15.33 0.79 1.13
C ASN A 45 16.11 0.38 2.39
N LEU A 46 15.48 0.33 3.57
CA LEU A 46 16.18 0.01 4.81
C LEU A 46 16.84 -1.37 4.78
N ALA A 47 16.17 -2.35 4.17
CA ALA A 47 16.68 -3.72 4.02
C ALA A 47 17.94 -3.80 3.13
N LEU A 48 18.19 -2.81 2.26
CA LEU A 48 19.41 -2.76 1.43
C LEU A 48 20.65 -2.38 2.24
N ILE A 49 20.46 -1.70 3.38
CA ILE A 49 21.56 -1.20 4.23
C ILE A 49 21.82 -2.15 5.40
N LEU A 50 20.77 -2.76 5.95
CA LEU A 50 20.90 -3.72 7.05
C LEU A 50 21.53 -5.04 6.57
N PRO A 51 22.15 -5.82 7.47
CA PRO A 51 22.68 -7.13 7.12
C PRO A 51 21.59 -8.00 6.46
N PRO A 52 21.90 -8.67 5.34
CA PRO A 52 20.92 -9.49 4.65
C PRO A 52 20.48 -10.63 5.56
N LYS A 53 19.19 -10.96 5.50
CA LYS A 53 18.68 -12.18 6.11
C LYS A 53 18.82 -13.35 5.14
N PRO A 54 19.03 -14.57 5.63
CA PRO A 54 18.89 -15.78 4.82
C PRO A 54 17.52 -15.79 4.11
N GLU A 55 17.47 -16.29 2.88
CA GLU A 55 16.24 -16.26 2.07
C GLU A 55 15.13 -17.09 2.71
N GLU A 56 15.50 -18.18 3.40
CA GLU A 56 14.59 -19.01 4.18
C GLU A 56 13.89 -18.28 5.34
N ASP A 57 14.44 -17.15 5.80
CA ASP A 57 13.88 -16.32 6.87
C ASP A 57 12.99 -15.18 6.33
N ILE A 58 12.88 -15.02 5.01
CA ILE A 58 12.09 -13.95 4.38
C ILE A 58 10.67 -14.46 4.12
N LEU A 59 9.71 -13.88 4.83
CA LEU A 59 8.28 -14.12 4.60
C LEU A 59 7.70 -13.00 3.74
N THR A 60 7.03 -13.38 2.65
CA THR A 60 6.30 -12.45 1.78
C THR A 60 4.80 -12.71 1.85
N HIS A 61 4.03 -11.63 1.91
CA HIS A 61 2.59 -11.67 1.92
C HIS A 61 2.06 -10.53 1.06
N ASP A 62 1.11 -10.84 0.18
CA ASP A 62 0.37 -9.80 -0.53
C ASP A 62 -0.39 -8.95 0.48
N THR A 63 0.02 -7.69 0.58
CA THR A 63 -0.62 -6.70 1.45
C THR A 63 -1.40 -5.72 0.58
N PHE A 64 -2.66 -5.52 0.93
CA PHE A 64 -3.52 -4.51 0.34
C PHE A 64 -3.87 -3.49 1.42
N THR A 65 -3.37 -2.27 1.30
CA THR A 65 -3.62 -1.19 2.26
C THR A 65 -4.97 -0.50 2.03
N THR A 66 -5.55 -0.67 0.84
CA THR A 66 -6.82 -0.06 0.44
C THR A 66 -7.87 -1.13 0.12
N LYS A 67 -9.14 -0.84 0.46
CA LYS A 67 -10.27 -1.68 0.05
C LYS A 67 -10.57 -1.43 -1.41
N LYS A 68 -10.46 -2.46 -2.26
CA LYS A 68 -10.72 -2.30 -3.69
C LYS A 68 -12.21 -2.48 -3.99
N ALA A 69 -12.69 -1.77 -5.01
CA ALA A 69 -14.05 -1.94 -5.50
C ALA A 69 -14.25 -3.37 -6.02
N ARG A 70 -15.45 -3.92 -5.81
CA ARG A 70 -15.84 -5.24 -6.31
C ARG A 70 -17.20 -5.12 -6.96
N PHE A 71 -17.31 -5.65 -8.17
CA PHE A 71 -18.58 -5.73 -8.88
C PHE A 71 -19.46 -6.82 -8.26
N LEU A 72 -20.74 -6.50 -8.06
CA LEU A 72 -21.77 -7.40 -7.54
C LEU A 72 -22.84 -7.52 -8.63
N GLU A 73 -22.73 -8.57 -9.44
CA GLU A 73 -23.58 -8.81 -10.61
C GLU A 73 -25.06 -8.87 -10.22
N GLU A 74 -25.37 -9.47 -9.06
CA GLU A 74 -26.72 -9.64 -8.55
C GLU A 74 -27.42 -8.34 -8.18
N LYS A 75 -26.69 -7.23 -8.07
CA LYS A 75 -27.23 -5.89 -7.78
C LYS A 75 -27.25 -4.98 -9.00
N CYS A 76 -26.66 -5.41 -10.11
CA CYS A 76 -26.54 -4.57 -11.29
C CYS A 76 -27.89 -4.47 -12.01
N VAL A 77 -28.35 -3.24 -12.24
CA VAL A 77 -29.55 -2.94 -13.04
C VAL A 77 -29.19 -2.33 -14.41
N ASN A 78 -27.92 -2.37 -14.78
CA ASN A 78 -27.39 -1.85 -16.04
C ASN A 78 -27.72 -0.36 -16.29
N CYS A 79 -27.77 0.45 -15.22
CA CYS A 79 -28.09 1.88 -15.29
C CYS A 79 -26.92 2.76 -15.80
N LYS A 80 -25.72 2.18 -15.92
CA LYS A 80 -24.47 2.87 -16.32
C LYS A 80 -24.04 4.06 -15.45
N GLN A 81 -24.69 4.32 -14.30
CA GLN A 81 -24.36 5.44 -13.41
C GLN A 81 -22.95 5.34 -12.79
N CYS A 82 -22.45 4.12 -12.58
CA CYS A 82 -21.10 3.90 -12.06
C CYS A 82 -19.97 4.29 -13.03
N TYR A 83 -20.28 4.45 -14.32
CA TYR A 83 -19.35 4.86 -15.37
C TYR A 83 -19.34 6.38 -15.63
N ASP A 84 -20.18 7.16 -14.95
CA ASP A 84 -20.13 8.62 -15.06
C ASP A 84 -18.73 9.14 -14.70
N GLU A 85 -18.11 9.92 -15.59
CA GLU A 85 -16.72 10.41 -15.46
C GLU A 85 -16.49 11.15 -14.14
N HIS A 86 -17.53 11.76 -13.56
CA HIS A 86 -17.43 12.47 -12.29
C HIS A 86 -17.62 11.59 -11.06
N PHE A 87 -18.01 10.33 -11.24
CA PHE A 87 -18.28 9.43 -10.12
C PHE A 87 -17.01 8.85 -9.51
N CYS A 88 -16.02 8.51 -10.34
CA CYS A 88 -14.73 7.98 -9.89
C CYS A 88 -13.60 8.97 -10.18
N GLU A 89 -13.17 9.72 -9.17
CA GLU A 89 -12.01 10.66 -9.25
C GLU A 89 -10.74 9.99 -9.80
N PHE A 90 -10.59 8.68 -9.61
CA PHE A 90 -9.42 7.91 -10.00
C PHE A 90 -9.55 7.25 -11.38
N ASN A 91 -10.67 7.45 -12.09
CA ASN A 91 -10.95 6.84 -13.40
C ASN A 91 -10.78 5.30 -13.38
N ALA A 92 -11.21 4.67 -12.29
CA ALA A 92 -11.02 3.24 -12.07
C ALA A 92 -12.21 2.37 -12.54
N LEU A 93 -13.25 2.98 -13.10
CA LEU A 93 -14.47 2.32 -13.56
C LEU A 93 -14.66 2.58 -15.06
N ASP A 94 -14.88 1.50 -15.81
CA ASP A 94 -15.17 1.53 -17.25
C ASP A 94 -16.42 0.66 -17.53
N TRP A 95 -16.90 0.65 -18.77
CA TRP A 95 -18.06 -0.14 -19.17
C TRP A 95 -17.74 -1.14 -20.28
N ASP A 96 -18.03 -2.42 -20.03
CA ASP A 96 -18.02 -3.45 -21.07
C ASP A 96 -19.34 -3.43 -21.84
N GLU A 97 -19.34 -2.84 -23.03
CA GLU A 97 -20.54 -2.82 -23.89
C GLU A 97 -20.94 -4.22 -24.40
N SER A 98 -20.02 -5.17 -24.49
CA SER A 98 -20.31 -6.52 -25.00
C SER A 98 -21.05 -7.36 -23.97
N ASN A 99 -20.63 -7.27 -22.71
CA ASN A 99 -21.22 -8.01 -21.61
C ASN A 99 -22.24 -7.19 -20.82
N ASN A 100 -22.37 -5.90 -21.12
CA ASN A 100 -23.24 -4.94 -20.46
C ASN A 100 -23.02 -4.87 -18.93
N ILE A 101 -21.75 -4.84 -18.51
CA ILE A 101 -21.32 -4.80 -17.10
C ILE A 101 -20.19 -3.79 -16.89
N PRO A 102 -20.01 -3.26 -15.66
CA PRO A 102 -18.87 -2.40 -15.35
C PRO A 102 -17.57 -3.19 -15.22
N ILE A 103 -16.48 -2.61 -15.71
CA ILE A 103 -15.10 -3.08 -15.54
C ILE A 103 -14.42 -2.24 -14.46
N ILE A 104 -13.69 -2.89 -13.57
CA ILE A 104 -12.94 -2.22 -12.51
C ILE A 104 -11.44 -2.34 -12.81
N ASN A 105 -10.79 -1.20 -13.05
CA ASN A 105 -9.33 -1.15 -13.07
C ASN A 105 -8.80 -1.23 -11.63
N TYR A 106 -8.33 -2.42 -11.26
CA TYR A 106 -7.85 -2.70 -9.91
C TYR A 106 -6.65 -1.84 -9.50
N LEU A 107 -5.77 -1.50 -10.46
CA LEU A 107 -4.58 -0.70 -10.20
C LEU A 107 -4.95 0.76 -9.93
N ALA A 108 -5.89 1.32 -10.71
CA ALA A 108 -6.34 2.71 -10.54
C ALA A 108 -7.28 2.91 -9.34
N CYS A 109 -7.94 1.85 -8.84
CA CYS A 109 -8.90 1.98 -7.76
C CYS A 109 -8.22 2.30 -6.41
N GLU A 110 -8.35 3.52 -5.89
CA GLU A 110 -7.81 3.90 -4.57
C GLU A 110 -8.68 3.49 -3.38
N GLY A 111 -9.85 2.90 -3.64
CA GLY A 111 -10.70 2.40 -2.56
C GLY A 111 -11.42 3.46 -1.73
N CYS A 112 -11.64 4.65 -2.30
CA CYS A 112 -12.34 5.78 -1.66
C CYS A 112 -13.77 5.45 -1.22
N GLY A 113 -14.41 4.46 -1.84
CA GLY A 113 -15.73 3.96 -1.45
C GLY A 113 -16.92 4.73 -2.04
N ALA A 114 -16.71 5.68 -2.97
CA ALA A 114 -17.79 6.38 -3.67
C ALA A 114 -18.80 5.40 -4.29
N CYS A 115 -18.32 4.32 -4.91
CA CYS A 115 -19.10 3.23 -5.49
C CYS A 115 -20.05 2.50 -4.54
N LYS A 116 -19.98 2.72 -3.22
CA LYS A 116 -20.92 2.14 -2.25
C LYS A 116 -22.25 2.88 -2.15
N VAL A 117 -22.34 4.08 -2.73
CA VAL A 117 -23.55 4.90 -2.72
C VAL A 117 -24.53 4.49 -3.83
N LEU A 118 -24.08 3.66 -4.77
CA LEU A 118 -24.87 3.10 -5.86
C LEU A 118 -25.47 1.73 -5.49
#